data_AF-A0A658NL42-F1
#
_entry.id   AF-A0A658NL42-F1
#
_cell.length_a   1.000
_cell.length_b   1.000
_cell.length_c   1.000
_cell.angle_alpha   90.00
_cell.angle_beta   90.00
_cell.angle_gamma   90.00
#
_symmetry.space_group_name_H-M   'P 1'
#
loop_
_entity.id
_entity.type
_entity.pdbx_description
1 polymer ?
#
loop_
_entity_poly.entity_id
_entity_poly.type
_entity_poly.pdbx_seq_one_letter_code
_entity_poly.pdbx_strand_id
1 'polypeptide(L)'
;YSLVTRSSDGQMLFLANMLSKMKRGTKLGSRIAEVHNGSSLFTGDAGQGESNIRRWIIENDWLEAIVALPLNMFYNTGIATYIWVL
;
A
#
# COMPACT_ATOMS: atom_id res chain seq x y z
N TYR A 1 10.27 -3.98 14.01
CA TYR A 1 11.08 -3.87 12.78
C TYR A 1 10.95 -2.45 12.22
N SER A 2 11.86 -1.99 11.33
CA SER A 2 11.82 -0.61 10.81
C SER A 2 10.73 -0.44 9.74
N LEU A 3 9.90 0.59 9.86
CA LEU A 3 8.89 0.96 8.85
C LEU A 3 9.40 2.03 7.87
N VAL A 4 10.69 2.37 7.91
CA VAL A 4 11.27 3.40 7.05
C VAL A 4 11.63 2.80 5.70
N THR A 5 10.97 3.26 4.64
CA THR A 5 11.26 2.87 3.26
C THR A 5 12.50 3.59 2.73
N ARG A 6 13.03 3.12 1.60
CA ARG A 6 14.00 3.91 0.84
C ARG A 6 13.35 5.22 0.39
N SER A 7 14.13 6.30 0.33
CA SER A 7 13.65 7.60 -0.16
C SER A 7 13.11 7.55 -1.60
N SER A 8 13.49 6.52 -2.38
CA SER A 8 13.01 6.26 -3.73
C SER A 8 11.67 5.50 -3.78
N ASP A 9 11.16 4.94 -2.68
CA ASP A 9 9.86 4.27 -2.64
C ASP A 9 8.79 5.20 -2.04
N GLY A 10 8.24 6.05 -2.91
CA GLY A 10 7.14 6.93 -2.55
C GLY A 10 5.82 6.20 -2.33
N GLN A 11 5.59 5.04 -2.98
CA GLN A 11 4.31 4.34 -2.93
C GLN A 11 4.01 3.80 -1.52
N MET A 12 4.97 3.08 -0.93
CA MET A 12 4.80 2.55 0.43
C MET A 12 4.81 3.67 1.48
N LEU A 13 5.53 4.76 1.22
CA LEU A 13 5.51 5.95 2.08
C LEU A 13 4.14 6.63 2.11
N PHE A 14 3.50 6.82 0.96
CA PHE A 14 2.17 7.44 0.89
C PHE A 14 1.10 6.57 1.57
N LEU A 15 1.15 5.25 1.37
CA LEU A 15 0.26 4.31 2.05
C LEU A 15 0.41 4.38 3.58
N ALA A 16 1.64 4.33 4.09
CA ALA A 16 1.90 4.47 5.52
C ALA A 16 1.42 5.82 6.08
N ASN A 17 1.58 6.91 5.31
CA ASN A 17 1.05 8.22 5.66
C ASN A 17 -0.48 8.25 5.72
N MET A 18 -1.19 7.58 4.79
CA MET A 18 -2.66 7.46 4.86
C MET A 18 -3.09 6.66 6.09
N LEU A 19 -2.44 5.53 6.37
CA LEU A 19 -2.68 4.69 7.55
C LEU A 19 -2.53 5.47 8.86
N SER A 20 -1.49 6.32 8.96
CA SER A 20 -1.26 7.16 10.15
C SER A 20 -2.39 8.16 10.44
N LYS A 21 -3.24 8.44 9.44
CA LYS A 21 -4.34 9.41 9.52
C LYS A 21 -5.71 8.75 9.64
N MET A 22 -5.78 7.41 9.70
CA MET A 22 -7.05 6.71 9.87
C MET A 22 -7.71 7.10 11.19
N LYS A 23 -9.00 7.41 11.10
CA LYS A 23 -9.85 7.64 12.27
C LYS A 23 -10.21 6.29 12.88
N ARG A 24 -9.84 6.06 14.13
CA ARG A 24 -10.17 4.84 14.89
C ARG A 24 -11.26 5.03 15.94
N GLY A 25 -11.49 6.28 16.37
CA GLY A 25 -12.45 6.63 17.42
C GLY A 25 -13.86 6.99 16.93
N THR A 26 -14.16 6.82 15.64
CA THR A 26 -15.48 7.13 15.07
C THR A 26 -16.23 5.84 14.78
N LYS A 27 -17.56 5.87 14.84
CA LYS A 27 -18.42 4.72 14.54
C LYS A 27 -18.13 4.08 13.17
N LEU A 28 -17.76 4.88 12.18
CA LEU A 28 -17.48 4.42 10.82
C LEU A 28 -15.99 4.16 10.53
N GLY A 29 -15.08 4.61 11.39
CA GLY A 29 -13.65 4.47 11.18
C GLY A 29 -13.11 5.19 9.93
N SER A 30 -12.15 4.55 9.25
CA SER A 30 -11.62 4.96 7.94
C SER A 30 -11.43 3.75 7.04
N ARG A 31 -11.42 4.01 5.73
CA ARG A 31 -11.07 3.07 4.67
C ARG A 31 -10.19 3.78 3.67
N ILE A 32 -9.22 3.07 3.13
CA ILE A 32 -8.26 3.57 2.15
C ILE A 32 -8.41 2.76 0.88
N ALA A 33 -8.46 3.44 -0.25
CA ALA A 33 -8.27 2.84 -1.56
C ALA A 33 -7.13 3.58 -2.24
N GLU A 34 -6.00 2.90 -2.47
CA GLU A 34 -4.81 3.49 -3.11
C GLU A 34 -4.39 2.68 -4.33
N VAL A 35 -4.08 3.37 -5.41
CA VAL A 35 -3.62 2.75 -6.66
C VAL A 35 -2.11 2.67 -6.66
N HIS A 36 -1.59 1.45 -6.84
CA HIS A 36 -0.17 1.16 -6.95
C HIS A 36 0.16 0.52 -8.29
N ASN A 37 1.44 0.57 -8.69
CA ASN A 37 1.95 -0.38 -9.67
C ASN A 37 2.37 -1.69 -8.96
N GLY A 38 2.90 -2.65 -9.72
CA GLY A 38 3.32 -3.94 -9.18
C GLY A 38 4.42 -3.89 -8.09
N SER A 39 5.24 -2.84 -8.03
CA SER A 39 6.37 -2.76 -7.09
C SER A 39 5.89 -2.80 -5.63
N SER A 40 4.70 -2.27 -5.35
CA SER A 40 4.05 -2.35 -4.03
C SER A 40 3.94 -3.77 -3.49
N LEU A 41 3.78 -4.78 -4.35
CA LEU A 41 3.53 -6.17 -3.95
C LEU A 41 4.81 -6.93 -3.56
N PHE A 42 5.96 -6.55 -4.11
CA PHE A 42 7.18 -7.37 -4.01
C PHE A 42 8.48 -6.60 -3.70
N THR A 43 8.49 -5.27 -3.76
CA THR A 43 9.73 -4.50 -3.59
C THR A 43 10.21 -4.50 -2.14
N GLY A 44 11.52 -4.67 -1.94
CA GLY A 44 12.17 -4.64 -0.62
C GLY A 44 12.38 -6.05 -0.09
N ASP A 45 13.64 -6.35 0.27
CA ASP A 45 14.02 -7.65 0.80
C ASP A 45 13.41 -7.90 2.20
N ALA A 46 13.49 -9.14 2.66
CA ALA A 46 13.05 -9.50 4.01
C ALA A 46 13.70 -8.58 5.06
N GLY A 47 12.87 -7.93 5.89
CA GLY A 47 13.34 -7.02 6.93
C GLY A 47 13.58 -5.57 6.48
N GLN A 48 13.46 -5.25 5.19
CA GLN A 48 13.49 -3.86 4.69
C GLN A 48 12.15 -3.15 4.90
N GLY A 49 12.14 -1.81 4.82
CA GLY A 49 10.99 -0.96 5.14
C GLY A 49 9.73 -1.30 4.36
N GLU A 50 9.84 -1.48 3.05
CA GLU A 50 8.73 -1.83 2.16
C GLU A 50 8.09 -3.17 2.54
N SER A 51 8.92 -4.18 2.80
CA SER A 51 8.48 -5.52 3.23
C SER A 51 7.86 -5.47 4.63
N ASN A 52 8.44 -4.69 5.52
CA ASN A 52 7.96 -4.49 6.88
C ASN A 52 6.64 -3.72 6.92
N ILE A 53 6.40 -2.75 6.03
CA ILE A 53 5.12 -2.06 5.92
C ILE A 53 4.03 -3.05 5.50
N ARG A 54 4.28 -3.89 4.47
CA ARG A 54 3.33 -4.93 4.08
C ARG A 54 3.04 -5.90 5.21
N ARG A 55 4.08 -6.38 5.88
CA ARG A 55 3.97 -7.23 7.07
C ARG A 55 3.13 -6.55 8.15
N TRP A 56 3.38 -5.28 8.44
CA TRP A 56 2.66 -4.50 9.45
C TRP A 56 1.18 -4.36 9.12
N ILE A 57 0.84 -4.06 7.86
CA ILE A 57 -0.55 -3.97 7.40
C ILE A 57 -1.28 -5.31 7.62
N ILE A 58 -0.65 -6.43 7.23
CA ILE A 58 -1.24 -7.77 7.34
C ILE A 58 -1.35 -8.20 8.80
N GLU A 59 -0.32 -7.97 9.62
CA GLU A 59 -0.32 -8.31 11.05
C GLU A 59 -1.39 -7.54 11.85
N ASN A 60 -1.80 -6.36 11.36
CA ASN A 60 -2.90 -5.58 11.96
C ASN A 60 -4.27 -5.88 11.35
N ASP A 61 -4.37 -6.83 10.42
CA ASP A 61 -5.61 -7.20 9.72
C ASP A 61 -6.31 -6.01 9.04
N TRP A 62 -5.52 -5.11 8.45
CA TRP A 62 -6.07 -3.96 7.71
C TRP A 62 -6.22 -4.21 6.22
N LEU A 63 -5.58 -5.22 5.64
CA LEU A 63 -5.71 -5.48 4.20
C LEU A 63 -7.04 -6.19 3.90
N GLU A 64 -7.97 -5.48 3.26
CA GLU A 64 -9.26 -6.05 2.86
C GLU A 64 -9.20 -6.73 1.48
N ALA A 65 -8.56 -6.07 0.49
CA ALA A 65 -8.47 -6.60 -0.86
C ALA A 65 -7.30 -6.01 -1.65
N ILE A 66 -6.83 -6.77 -2.65
CA ILE A 66 -5.95 -6.31 -3.72
C ILE A 66 -6.65 -6.60 -5.04
N VAL A 67 -6.98 -5.55 -5.80
CA VAL A 67 -7.68 -5.67 -7.09
C VAL A 67 -6.72 -5.37 -8.23
N ALA A 68 -6.43 -6.37 -9.06
CA ALA A 68 -5.67 -6.16 -10.29
C ALA A 68 -6.54 -5.49 -11.36
N LEU A 69 -6.08 -4.37 -11.90
CA LEU A 69 -6.78 -3.66 -12.97
C LEU A 69 -6.31 -4.14 -14.36
N PRO A 70 -7.20 -4.10 -15.37
CA PRO A 70 -6.81 -4.28 -16.76
C PRO A 70 -5.63 -3.38 -17.19
N LEU A 71 -4.80 -3.91 -18.08
CA LEU A 71 -3.72 -3.13 -18.70
C LEU A 71 -4.29 -1.97 -19.53
N ASN A 72 -3.51 -0.90 -19.68
CA ASN A 72 -3.87 0.30 -20.45
C ASN A 72 -5.12 1.05 -19.95
N MET A 73 -5.54 0.84 -18.70
CA MET A 73 -6.61 1.63 -18.06
C MET A 73 -6.15 3.06 -17.72
N PHE A 74 -4.86 3.25 -17.44
CA PHE A 74 -4.25 4.57 -17.23
C PHE A 74 -3.59 5.06 -18.52
N TYR A 75 -3.77 6.35 -18.82
CA TYR A 75 -3.18 6.97 -20.01
C TYR A 75 -1.65 6.85 -20.01
N ASN A 76 -1.08 6.71 -21.21
CA ASN A 76 0.38 6.79 -21.46
C ASN A 76 1.22 5.69 -20.80
N THR A 77 0.64 4.59 -20.33
CA THR A 77 1.41 3.46 -19.81
C THR A 77 0.66 2.12 -19.91
N GLY A 78 1.40 1.06 -20.22
CA GLY A 78 0.92 -0.32 -20.17
C GLY A 78 1.26 -1.04 -18.86
N ILE A 79 1.71 -0.31 -17.84
CA ILE A 79 2.10 -0.88 -16.54
C ILE A 79 0.86 -1.46 -15.84
N ALA A 80 0.99 -2.67 -15.29
CA ALA A 80 -0.01 -3.28 -14.44
C ALA A 80 -0.21 -2.47 -13.15
N THR A 81 -1.47 -2.19 -12.82
CA THR A 81 -1.86 -1.41 -11.64
C THR A 81 -2.81 -2.20 -10.75
N TYR A 82 -2.78 -1.89 -9.46
CA TYR A 82 -3.49 -2.59 -8.41
C TYR A 82 -4.14 -1.59 -7.48
N ILE A 83 -5.37 -1.86 -7.03
CA ILE A 83 -6.00 -1.11 -5.94
C ILE A 83 -5.79 -1.90 -4.65
N TRP A 84 -5.12 -1.28 -3.68
CA TRP A 84 -5.10 -1.76 -2.31
C TRP A 84 -6.31 -1.18 -1.57
N VAL A 85 -7.11 -2.04 -0.95
CA VAL A 85 -8.24 -1.66 -0.10
C VAL A 85 -7.88 -2.00 1.36
N LEU A 86 -7.85 -0.97 2.21
CA LEU A 86 -7.55 -1.06 3.65
C LEU A 86 -8.59 -0.35 4.53
#